data_AF-A0A7C4HNK0-F1
#
_entry.id   AF-A0A7C4HNK0-F1
#
_cell.length_a   1.000
_cell.length_b   1.000
_cell.length_c   1.000
_cell.angle_alpha   90.00
_cell.angle_beta   90.00
_cell.angle_gamma   90.00
#
_symmetry.space_group_name_H-M   'P 1'
#
loop_
_entity.id
_entity.type
_entity.pdbx_description
1 polymer ?
#
loop_
_entity_poly.entity_id
_entity_poly.type
_entity_poly.pdbx_seq_one_letter_code
_entity_poly.pdbx_strand_id
1 'polypeptide(L)' 'EKLNRQREEAKKDKSKEPWWLRCPKCGGKLHEKKIVDVVVDECPDCKGIYLDAGELELLVKGAGSSGFLSKVSGSLFGKR' A
#
# COMPACT_ATOMS: atom_id res chain seq x y z
N GLU A 1 20.72 -24.53 -24.82
CA GLU A 1 21.33 -24.57 -23.47
C GLU A 1 21.41 -23.20 -22.78
N LYS A 2 22.09 -22.18 -23.33
CA LYS A 2 22.18 -20.81 -22.74
C LYS A 2 20.82 -20.15 -22.40
N LEU A 3 19.80 -20.36 -23.23
CA LEU A 3 18.46 -19.78 -23.06
C LEU A 3 17.73 -20.28 -21.80
N ASN A 4 17.95 -21.55 -21.43
CA ASN A 4 17.33 -22.12 -20.22
C ASN A 4 17.99 -21.53 -18.97
N ARG A 5 19.32 -21.38 -18.97
CA ARG A 5 20.05 -20.77 -17.84
C ARG A 5 19.61 -19.34 -17.56
N GLN A 6 19.47 -18.51 -18.60
CA GLN A 6 18.97 -17.14 -18.47
C GLN A 6 17.55 -17.06 -17.89
N ARG A 7 16.68 -18.01 -18.24
CA ARG A 7 15.33 -18.09 -17.67
C ARG A 7 15.33 -18.50 -16.20
N GLU A 8 16.26 -19.35 -15.78
CA GLU A 8 16.38 -19.75 -14.38
C GLU A 8 16.98 -18.65 -13.51
N GLU A 9 17.99 -17.92 -14.02
CA GLU A 9 18.58 -16.75 -13.36
C GLU A 9 17.52 -15.65 -13.17
N ALA A 10 16.75 -15.32 -14.21
CA ALA A 10 15.65 -14.35 -14.12
C ALA A 10 14.50 -14.79 -13.18
N LYS A 11 14.35 -16.10 -12.91
CA LYS A 11 13.37 -16.62 -11.94
C LYS A 11 13.87 -16.49 -10.51
N LYS A 12 15.17 -16.64 -10.26
CA LYS A 12 15.76 -16.52 -8.91
C LYS A 12 15.75 -15.10 -8.37
N ASP A 13 15.82 -14.09 -9.23
CA ASP A 13 15.70 -12.69 -8.82
C ASP A 13 14.26 -12.31 -8.42
N LYS A 14 13.25 -12.88 -9.09
CA LYS A 14 11.83 -12.56 -8.81
C LYS A 14 11.32 -13.14 -7.49
N SER A 15 11.97 -14.15 -6.93
CA SER A 15 11.52 -14.81 -5.70
C SER A 15 11.87 -14.07 -4.39
N LYS A 16 12.58 -12.93 -4.47
CA LYS A 16 12.99 -12.14 -3.29
C LYS A 16 12.24 -10.82 -3.16
N GLU A 17 11.00 -10.72 -3.64
CA GLU A 17 10.20 -9.54 -3.32
C GLU A 17 10.04 -9.42 -1.79
N PRO A 18 10.38 -8.28 -1.20
CA PRO A 18 10.32 -8.13 0.25
C PRO A 18 8.86 -8.11 0.74
N TRP A 19 8.66 -8.70 1.92
CA TRP A 19 7.35 -8.84 2.56
C TRP A 19 6.68 -7.49 2.88
N TRP A 20 7.44 -6.41 3.01
CA TRP A 20 6.92 -5.06 3.25
C TRP A 20 6.22 -4.44 2.03
N LEU A 21 6.30 -5.05 0.84
CA LEU A 21 5.51 -4.65 -0.34
C LEU A 21 4.17 -5.41 -0.46
N ARG A 22 3.86 -6.26 0.53
CA ARG A 22 2.67 -7.09 0.56
C ARG A 22 1.79 -6.66 1.72
N CYS A 23 0.49 -6.59 1.45
CA CYS A 23 -0.50 -6.28 2.47
C CYS A 23 -0.51 -7.39 3.54
N PRO A 24 -0.26 -7.10 4.82
CA PRO A 24 -0.30 -8.11 5.88
C PRO A 24 -1.71 -8.67 6.13
N LYS A 25 -2.77 -8.02 5.64
CA LYS A 25 -4.15 -8.48 5.79
C LYS A 25 -4.56 -9.52 4.74
N CYS A 26 -4.15 -9.33 3.48
CA CYS A 26 -4.64 -10.14 2.36
C CYS A 26 -3.55 -10.67 1.41
N GLY A 27 -2.29 -10.28 1.58
CA GLY A 27 -1.18 -10.65 0.70
C GLY A 27 -1.15 -9.91 -0.65
N GLY A 28 -2.11 -9.00 -0.89
CA GLY A 28 -2.16 -8.14 -2.08
C GLY A 28 -0.93 -7.24 -2.20
N LYS A 29 -0.65 -6.74 -3.41
CA LYS A 29 0.48 -5.83 -3.64
C LYS A 29 0.11 -4.42 -3.15
N LEU A 30 0.95 -3.85 -2.30
CA LEU A 30 0.79 -2.46 -1.87
C LEU A 30 1.17 -1.52 -3.01
N HIS A 31 0.43 -0.42 -3.11
CA HIS A 31 0.66 0.64 -4.09
C HIS A 31 0.87 1.96 -3.37
N GLU A 32 1.99 2.59 -3.70
CA GLU A 32 2.31 3.92 -3.19
C GLU A 32 1.30 4.95 -3.73
N LYS A 33 0.77 5.77 -2.84
CA LYS A 33 -0.22 6.80 -3.14
C LYS A 33 0.11 8.06 -2.36
N LYS A 34 0.27 9.17 -3.07
CA LYS A 34 0.46 10.47 -2.44
C LYS A 34 -0.89 11.06 -2.03
N ILE A 35 -1.09 11.30 -0.73
CA ILE A 35 -2.27 11.95 -0.18
C ILE A 35 -1.83 13.30 0.41
N VAL A 36 -2.32 14.38 -0.20
CA VAL A 36 -1.90 15.76 0.11
C VAL A 36 -0.40 15.91 -0.10
N ASP A 37 0.41 15.75 0.95
CA ASP A 37 1.87 15.80 0.89
C ASP A 37 2.56 14.61 1.55
N VAL A 38 1.80 13.59 1.96
CA VAL A 38 2.33 12.38 2.58
C VAL A 38 2.19 11.22 1.60
N VAL A 39 3.24 10.43 1.49
CA VAL A 39 3.28 9.22 0.67
C VAL A 39 2.76 8.08 1.54
N VAL A 40 1.78 7.31 1.08
CA VAL A 40 1.18 6.23 1.88
C VAL A 40 1.01 4.99 1.02
N ASP A 41 1.07 3.81 1.62
CA ASP A 41 0.84 2.56 0.91
C ASP A 41 -0.63 2.13 1.01
N GLU A 42 -1.31 2.06 -0.13
CA GLU A 42 -2.70 1.59 -0.23
C GLU A 42 -2.74 0.17 -0.80
N CYS A 43 -3.49 -0.71 -0.14
CA CYS A 43 -3.85 -2.01 -0.69
C CYS A 43 -5.17 -1.90 -1.48
N PRO A 44 -5.19 -2.11 -2.80
CA PRO A 44 -6.42 -2.02 -3.59
C PRO A 44 -7.42 -3.16 -3.28
N ASP A 45 -6.92 -4.34 -2.87
CA ASP A 45 -7.75 -5.51 -2.60
C ASP A 45 -8.57 -5.37 -1.31
N CYS A 46 -7.92 -4.92 -0.22
CA CYS A 46 -8.57 -4.81 1.08
C CYS A 46 -8.88 -3.38 1.51
N LYS A 47 -8.54 -2.39 0.68
CA LYS A 47 -8.65 -0.94 0.95
C LYS A 47 -7.95 -0.49 2.24
N GLY A 48 -6.91 -1.22 2.64
CA GLY A 48 -6.08 -0.88 3.81
C GLY A 48 -5.07 0.20 3.45
N ILE A 49 -4.89 1.17 4.33
CA ILE A 49 -3.86 2.20 4.20
C ILE A 49 -2.80 1.92 5.27
N TYR A 50 -1.55 1.88 4.84
CA TYR A 50 -0.37 1.62 5.66
C TYR A 50 0.48 2.88 5.67
N LEU A 51 0.87 3.27 6.88
CA LEU A 51 1.60 4.51 7.17
C LEU A 51 2.84 4.13 7.96
N ASP A 52 3.97 4.75 7.63
CA ASP A 52 5.18 4.61 8.42
C ASP A 52 5.10 5.45 9.70
N ALA A 53 5.98 5.11 10.65
CA ALA A 53 6.05 5.82 11.92
C ALA A 53 6.38 7.30 11.69
N GLY A 54 5.47 8.19 12.12
CA GLY A 54 5.61 9.65 11.97
C GLY A 54 4.82 10.25 10.81
N GLU A 55 4.46 9.46 9.80
CA GLU A 55 3.63 9.93 8.68
C GLU A 55 2.20 10.25 9.11
N LEU A 56 1.66 9.47 10.06
CA LEU A 56 0.36 9.73 10.68
C LEU A 56 0.32 11.12 11.34
N GLU A 57 1.40 11.54 11.98
CA GLU A 57 1.44 12.85 12.63
C GLU A 57 1.47 13.99 11.60
N LEU A 58 2.16 13.80 10.47
CA LEU A 58 2.15 14.74 9.34
C LEU A 58 0.76 14.82 8.70
N LEU A 59 0.09 13.68 8.53
CA LEU A 59 -1.29 13.62 8.04
C LEU A 59 -2.26 14.32 8.99
N VAL A 60 -2.14 14.11 10.30
CA VAL A 60 -3.02 14.73 11.30
C VAL A 60 -2.78 16.23 11.42
N LYS A 61 -1.52 16.69 11.33
CA LYS A 61 -1.18 18.13 11.36
C LYS A 61 -1.58 18.85 10.06
N GLY A 62 -1.43 18.20 8.90
CA GLY A 62 -1.79 18.78 7.60
C GLY A 62 -3.28 18.71 7.29
N ALA A 63 -3.97 17.66 7.73
CA ALA A 63 -5.42 17.51 7.60
C ALA A 63 -6.12 18.14 8.81
N GLY A 64 -6.12 19.46 8.90
CA GLY A 64 -6.96 20.19 9.85
C GLY A 64 -8.40 19.64 9.84
N SER A 65 -8.75 18.91 10.90
CA SER A 65 -10.10 18.52 11.34
C SER A 65 -11.08 17.79 10.39
N SER A 66 -10.87 17.63 9.08
CA SER A 66 -12.05 17.29 8.23
C SER A 66 -11.81 16.64 6.85
N GLY A 67 -10.58 16.28 6.46
CA GLY A 67 -10.31 15.74 5.11
C GLY A 67 -10.33 14.22 4.96
N PHE A 68 -9.65 13.49 5.86
CA PHE A 68 -9.38 12.05 5.69
C PHE A 68 -10.47 11.16 6.29
N LEU A 69 -10.91 11.46 7.52
CA LEU A 69 -11.97 10.71 8.21
C LEU A 69 -13.33 10.82 7.49
N SER A 70 -13.60 11.98 6.88
CA SER A 70 -14.80 12.21 6.06
C SER A 70 -14.83 11.33 4.81
N LYS A 71 -13.66 11.02 4.22
CA LYS A 71 -13.55 10.20 3.00
C LYS A 71 -13.54 8.69 3.30
N VAL A 72 -13.05 8.30 4.48
CA VAL A 72 -13.14 6.92 5.00
C VAL A 72 -14.56 6.60 5.48
N SER A 73 -15.27 7.57 6.08
CA SER A 73 -16.68 7.43 6.48
C SER A 73 -17.62 7.14 5.31
N GLY A 74 -17.39 7.74 4.14
CA GLY A 74 -18.26 7.55 2.96
C GLY A 74 -18.14 6.19 2.27
N SER A 75 -17.11 5.40 2.55
CA SER A 75 -16.94 4.04 2.00
C SER A 75 -17.24 2.92 3.01
N LEU A 76 -17.70 3.27 4.22
CA LEU A 76 -17.96 2.32 5.31
C LEU A 76 -19.44 1.94 5.51
N PHE A 77 -20.38 2.57 4.81
CA PHE A 77 -21.80 2.17 4.83
C PHE A 77 -22.29 1.84 3.42
N GLY A 78 -21.76 0.75 2.86
CA GLY A 78 -22.48 -0.01 1.84
C GLY A 78 -23.79 -0.49 2.44
N LYS A 79 -24.89 0.11 1.98
CA LYS A 79 -26.28 -0.33 2.20
C LYS A 79 -26.37 -1.85 2.05
N ARG A 80 -26.89 -2.53 3.08
CA ARG A 80 -27.71 -3.72 2.84
C ARG A 80 -29.10 -3.27 2.44
#